data_AF-A0A2E3R192-F1
#
_entry.id   AF-A0A2E3R192-F1
#
_cell.length_a   1.000
_cell.length_b   1.000
_cell.length_c   1.000
_cell.angle_alpha   90.00
_cell.angle_beta   90.00
_cell.angle_gamma   90.00
#
_symmetry.space_group_name_H-M   'P 1'
#
loop_
_entity.id
_entity.type
_entity.pdbx_description
1 polymer ?
#
loop_
_entity_poly.entity_id
_entity_poly.type
_entity_poly.pdbx_seq_one_letter_code
_entity_poly.pdbx_strand_id
1 'polypeptide(L)'
;MSRPFALLLAALCLLPLSACDETGPGLTLEQGVDVAVDDAILARDRGDYAQAVDLLGQALESEPTNAVVRVELATTLLQRDGIDLIDLDRVGQYLTTFTGETGSAATAGRGVCSYASDPNAEAFDPAGVDGFEDILAYAETLEEAKDLLQGLLPDAIQSFDLCTTVVDGELAYDREGAVADLRALGLSEDRIAQALAVSAVSTFMQAYLYISEELPETTTWYRLSDGSIAICADDEDAVRDQAEGSIRGLGQALLSLDTRASLLGSGSVAAEIVDTALEVYIEFEDAVADYCTAE
;
A
#
# COMPACT_ATOMS: atom_id res chain seq x y z
N MET A 1 30.21 17.32 57.16
CA MET A 1 29.24 16.43 56.51
C MET A 1 29.34 16.64 55.00
N SER A 2 29.50 15.53 54.26
CA SER A 2 29.35 15.35 52.80
C SER A 2 29.92 16.40 51.80
N ARG A 3 31.18 16.10 51.40
CA ARG A 3 31.89 16.33 50.12
C ARG A 3 31.06 16.01 48.83
N PRO A 4 31.58 16.20 47.59
CA PRO A 4 32.26 17.33 46.90
C PRO A 4 31.81 17.38 45.39
N PHE A 5 32.68 17.70 44.41
CA PHE A 5 32.53 17.57 42.93
C PHE A 5 31.96 18.78 42.14
N ALA A 6 32.46 18.96 40.91
CA ALA A 6 32.23 20.05 39.95
C ALA A 6 32.95 21.37 40.33
N LEU A 7 34.27 21.50 40.21
CA LEU A 7 35.03 21.36 38.94
C LEU A 7 34.36 22.13 37.77
N LEU A 8 33.77 23.25 38.14
CA LEU A 8 33.31 24.38 37.34
C LEU A 8 34.49 25.25 36.90
N LEU A 9 35.51 24.61 36.32
CA LEU A 9 36.60 25.25 35.58
C LEU A 9 36.49 24.77 34.14
N ALA A 10 35.77 25.48 33.27
CA ALA A 10 36.29 26.69 32.61
C ALA A 10 37.65 26.48 31.91
N ALA A 11 37.86 25.31 31.31
CA ALA A 11 38.99 25.07 30.44
C ALA A 11 38.61 24.08 29.32
N LEU A 12 37.82 24.51 28.32
CA LEU A 12 37.85 23.96 26.95
C LEU A 12 36.94 24.72 25.93
N CYS A 13 36.73 26.02 26.12
CA CYS A 13 36.04 26.87 25.11
C CYS A 13 36.92 27.29 23.90
N LEU A 14 38.00 26.59 23.53
CA LEU A 14 38.84 27.05 22.41
C LEU A 14 39.52 25.92 21.64
N LEU A 15 38.78 25.18 20.82
CA LEU A 15 39.29 24.51 19.61
C LEU A 15 38.15 24.36 18.56
N PRO A 16 38.24 25.00 17.38
CA PRO A 16 37.53 24.56 16.19
C PRO A 16 38.39 23.51 15.46
N LEU A 17 37.96 22.26 15.50
CA LEU A 17 38.51 21.13 14.72
C LEU A 17 37.28 20.31 14.29
N SER A 18 36.78 20.49 13.07
CA SER A 18 37.14 19.66 11.91
C SER A 18 36.94 18.16 12.17
N ALA A 19 35.93 17.59 11.51
CA ALA A 19 35.83 16.20 11.06
C ALA A 19 36.61 15.16 11.88
N CYS A 20 35.89 14.44 12.76
CA CYS A 20 36.14 13.05 13.16
C CYS A 20 34.78 12.54 13.68
N ASP A 21 34.07 11.72 12.90
CA ASP A 21 34.19 10.25 12.94
C ASP A 21 33.08 9.67 13.84
N GLU A 22 31.85 9.68 13.33
CA GLU A 22 30.85 8.68 13.70
C GLU A 22 30.85 7.61 12.59
N THR A 23 31.96 6.89 12.49
CA THR A 23 31.87 5.48 12.17
C THR A 23 31.16 4.80 13.35
N GLY A 24 29.83 4.80 13.30
CA GLY A 24 29.06 3.68 13.87
C GLY A 24 29.66 2.38 13.30
N PRO A 25 29.63 1.26 14.05
CA PRO A 25 30.44 0.08 13.75
C PRO A 25 30.32 -0.30 12.28
N GLY A 26 31.36 0.04 11.51
CA GLY A 26 31.50 -0.31 10.10
C GLY A 26 31.74 -1.80 10.03
N LEU A 27 30.65 -2.56 10.00
CA LEU A 27 30.66 -4.01 9.97
C LEU A 27 29.41 -4.51 9.23
N THR A 28 29.27 -4.26 7.94
CA THR A 28 28.24 -4.99 7.16
C THR A 28 28.64 -5.22 5.71
N LEU A 29 28.93 -4.17 4.92
CA LEU A 29 29.19 -4.36 3.49
C LEU A 29 30.53 -5.02 3.14
N GLU A 30 31.59 -4.84 3.94
CA GLU A 30 32.88 -5.51 3.70
C GLU A 30 32.78 -7.04 3.84
N GLN A 31 31.73 -7.54 4.51
CA GLN A 31 31.46 -8.96 4.73
C GLN A 31 30.44 -9.54 3.73
N GLY A 32 29.87 -8.69 2.86
CA GLY A 32 28.90 -9.05 1.83
C GLY A 32 27.47 -8.60 2.16
N VAL A 33 26.66 -8.42 1.11
CA VAL A 33 25.27 -7.98 1.20
C VAL A 33 24.41 -8.90 2.07
N ASP A 34 24.64 -10.22 2.01
CA ASP A 34 23.89 -11.19 2.83
C ASP A 34 24.06 -10.96 4.34
N VAL A 35 25.26 -10.57 4.78
CA VAL A 35 25.52 -10.27 6.20
C VAL A 35 24.82 -8.98 6.62
N ALA A 36 24.82 -7.97 5.75
CA ALA A 36 24.10 -6.72 5.99
C ALA A 36 22.58 -6.96 6.16
N VAL A 37 22.01 -7.86 5.35
CA VAL A 37 20.59 -8.25 5.45
C VAL A 37 20.32 -8.95 6.78
N ASP A 38 21.14 -9.94 7.17
CA ASP A 38 20.94 -10.67 8.42
C ASP A 38 21.05 -9.76 9.66
N ASP A 39 22.02 -8.84 9.67
CA ASP A 39 22.19 -7.85 10.75
C ASP A 39 21.02 -6.85 10.78
N ALA A 40 20.50 -6.45 9.62
CA ALA A 40 19.33 -5.58 9.54
C ALA A 40 18.07 -6.26 10.08
N ILE A 41 17.84 -7.53 9.74
CA ILE A 41 16.73 -8.32 10.29
C ILE A 41 16.84 -8.39 11.81
N LEU A 42 18.05 -8.63 12.33
CA LEU A 42 18.28 -8.69 13.77
C LEU A 42 18.08 -7.34 14.48
N ALA A 43 18.45 -6.23 13.83
CA ALA A 43 18.18 -4.88 14.32
C ALA A 43 16.67 -4.59 14.36
N ARG A 44 15.96 -4.94 13.27
CA ARG A 44 14.50 -4.82 13.14
C ARG A 44 13.77 -5.62 14.22
N ASP A 45 14.17 -6.87 14.47
CA ASP A 45 13.58 -7.74 15.50
C ASP A 45 13.76 -7.20 16.92
N ARG A 46 14.75 -6.31 17.14
CA ARG A 46 14.97 -5.60 18.41
C ARG A 46 14.22 -4.26 18.48
N GLY A 47 13.50 -3.88 17.43
CA GLY A 47 12.86 -2.58 17.27
C GLY A 47 13.82 -1.45 16.90
N ASP A 48 15.07 -1.76 16.53
CA ASP A 48 16.03 -0.76 16.04
C ASP A 48 15.89 -0.57 14.52
N TYR A 49 14.75 0.01 14.14
CA TYR A 49 14.42 0.25 12.73
C TYR A 49 15.37 1.24 12.06
N ALA A 50 15.93 2.19 12.81
CA ALA A 50 16.88 3.17 12.28
C ALA A 50 18.16 2.46 11.81
N GLN A 51 18.70 1.57 12.65
CA GLN A 51 19.84 0.75 12.26
C GLN A 51 19.49 -0.18 11.09
N ALA A 52 18.34 -0.85 11.12
CA ALA A 52 17.93 -1.75 10.05
C ALA A 52 17.82 -1.05 8.69
N VAL A 53 17.21 0.14 8.64
CA VAL A 53 17.09 0.96 7.41
C VAL A 53 18.47 1.40 6.91
N ASP A 54 19.38 1.83 7.79
CA ASP A 54 20.73 2.24 7.39
C ASP A 54 21.51 1.07 6.75
N LEU A 55 21.46 -0.11 7.39
CA LEU A 55 22.12 -1.31 6.87
C LEU A 55 21.56 -1.75 5.50
N LEU A 56 20.23 -1.73 5.35
CA LEU A 56 19.57 -2.11 4.10
C LEU A 56 19.73 -1.06 3.01
N GLY A 57 19.77 0.24 3.36
CA GLY A 57 20.05 1.33 2.43
C GLY A 57 21.46 1.21 1.85
N GLN A 58 22.46 0.96 2.70
CA GLN A 58 23.84 0.70 2.25
C GLN A 58 23.93 -0.55 1.37
N ALA A 59 23.23 -1.63 1.75
CA ALA A 59 23.14 -2.84 0.94
C ALA A 59 22.51 -2.57 -0.44
N LEU A 60 21.49 -1.73 -0.51
CA LEU A 60 20.80 -1.36 -1.74
C LEU A 60 21.69 -0.50 -2.64
N GLU A 61 22.45 0.44 -2.08
CA GLU A 61 23.43 1.22 -2.85
C GLU A 61 24.49 0.34 -3.51
N SER A 62 24.86 -0.76 -2.85
CA SER A 62 25.85 -1.71 -3.35
C SER A 62 25.30 -2.67 -4.39
N GLU A 63 24.07 -3.19 -4.18
CA GLU A 63 23.38 -4.07 -5.12
C GLU A 63 21.93 -3.59 -5.38
N PRO A 64 21.72 -2.58 -6.24
CA PRO A 64 20.41 -1.93 -6.41
C PRO A 64 19.28 -2.83 -6.92
N THR A 65 19.63 -3.96 -7.55
CA THR A 65 18.67 -4.91 -8.11
C THR A 65 18.46 -6.13 -7.22
N ASN A 66 19.10 -6.19 -6.04
CA ASN A 66 18.98 -7.35 -5.16
C ASN A 66 17.57 -7.43 -4.56
N ALA A 67 16.80 -8.44 -4.98
CA ALA A 67 15.40 -8.58 -4.58
C ALA A 67 15.23 -8.75 -3.07
N VAL A 68 16.16 -9.43 -2.40
CA VAL A 68 16.11 -9.63 -0.94
C VAL A 68 16.25 -8.29 -0.23
N VAL A 69 17.27 -7.50 -0.56
CA VAL A 69 17.50 -6.19 0.07
C VAL A 69 16.30 -5.27 -0.12
N ARG A 70 15.75 -5.23 -1.34
CA ARG A 70 14.60 -4.38 -1.68
C ARG A 70 13.34 -4.76 -0.88
N VAL A 71 13.04 -6.05 -0.76
CA VAL A 71 11.89 -6.55 0.03
C VAL A 71 12.08 -6.29 1.52
N GLU A 72 13.26 -6.54 2.06
CA GLU A 72 13.54 -6.33 3.48
C GLU A 72 13.53 -4.83 3.83
N LEU A 73 14.04 -3.96 2.95
CA LEU A 73 13.98 -2.51 3.16
C LEU A 73 12.53 -2.01 3.14
N ALA A 74 11.75 -2.39 2.13
CA ALA A 74 10.35 -1.99 2.03
C ALA A 74 9.55 -2.44 3.25
N THR A 75 9.75 -3.68 3.70
CA THR A 75 9.13 -4.22 4.92
C THR A 75 9.54 -3.44 6.17
N THR A 76 10.83 -3.10 6.29
CA THR A 76 11.37 -2.38 7.44
C THR A 76 10.84 -0.94 7.52
N LEU A 77 10.68 -0.26 6.38
CA LEU A 77 10.08 1.07 6.31
C LEU A 77 8.64 1.07 6.82
N LEU A 78 7.82 0.11 6.38
CA LEU A 78 6.44 0.00 6.86
C LEU A 78 6.38 -0.27 8.38
N GLN A 79 7.22 -1.19 8.88
CA GLN A 79 7.26 -1.48 10.31
C GLN A 79 7.78 -0.32 11.17
N ARG A 80 8.77 0.44 10.67
CA ARG A 80 9.29 1.64 11.34
C ARG A 80 8.16 2.63 11.62
N ASP A 81 7.24 2.77 10.68
CA ASP A 81 6.14 3.73 10.75
C ASP A 81 4.89 3.12 11.38
N GLY A 82 4.98 1.90 11.93
CA GLY A 82 3.87 1.25 12.63
C GLY A 82 2.75 0.79 11.70
N ILE A 83 3.00 0.69 10.40
CA ILE A 83 2.08 0.12 9.42
C ILE A 83 2.17 -1.40 9.58
N ASP A 84 1.37 -1.93 10.50
CA ASP A 84 1.29 -3.36 10.69
C ASP A 84 0.50 -3.99 9.53
N LEU A 85 1.20 -4.76 8.70
CA LEU A 85 0.64 -5.54 7.61
C LEU A 85 -0.37 -6.60 8.08
N ILE A 86 -0.49 -6.81 9.40
CA ILE A 86 -1.47 -7.67 10.07
C ILE A 86 -2.76 -6.91 10.41
N ASP A 87 -2.73 -5.58 10.58
CA ASP A 87 -3.91 -4.74 10.91
C ASP A 87 -4.70 -4.30 9.65
N LEU A 88 -4.68 -5.12 8.60
CA LEU A 88 -5.57 -5.02 7.43
C LEU A 88 -7.06 -5.04 7.83
N ASP A 89 -7.40 -5.53 9.02
CA ASP A 89 -8.74 -5.49 9.62
C ASP A 89 -9.27 -4.05 9.81
N ARG A 90 -8.40 -3.07 10.08
CA ARG A 90 -8.81 -1.65 10.22
C ARG A 90 -9.18 -1.05 8.85
N VAL A 91 -8.48 -1.47 7.80
CA VAL A 91 -8.78 -1.10 6.41
C VAL A 91 -10.06 -1.82 5.92
N GLY A 92 -10.24 -3.09 6.27
CA GLY A 92 -11.48 -3.84 6.00
C GLY A 92 -12.71 -3.27 6.72
N GLN A 93 -12.57 -2.85 7.99
CA GLN A 93 -13.63 -2.15 8.73
C GLN A 93 -13.97 -0.79 8.10
N TYR A 94 -12.98 -0.08 7.57
CA TYR A 94 -13.20 1.18 6.87
C TYR A 94 -14.04 0.99 5.59
N LEU A 95 -13.66 0.04 4.74
CA LEU A 95 -14.40 -0.29 3.51
C LEU A 95 -15.81 -0.81 3.81
N THR A 96 -15.96 -1.67 4.83
CA THR A 96 -17.27 -2.23 5.21
C THR A 96 -18.20 -1.22 5.89
N THR A 97 -17.66 -0.20 6.57
CA THR A 97 -18.47 0.92 7.09
C THR A 97 -18.98 1.80 5.93
N PHE A 98 -18.26 1.86 4.82
CA PHE A 98 -18.68 2.53 3.60
C PHE A 98 -19.69 1.70 2.78
N THR A 99 -19.59 0.37 2.80
CA THR A 99 -20.52 -0.56 2.11
C THR A 99 -21.72 -1.00 2.96
N GLY A 100 -21.77 -0.68 4.25
CA GLY A 100 -22.90 -1.04 5.13
C GLY A 100 -24.26 -0.43 4.75
N GLU A 101 -24.27 0.54 3.84
CA GLU A 101 -25.46 1.11 3.21
C GLU A 101 -25.31 1.05 1.68
N THR A 102 -25.32 -0.16 1.11
CA THR A 102 -25.18 -0.37 -0.34
C THR A 102 -26.36 0.24 -1.10
N GLY A 103 -26.07 1.30 -1.87
CA GLY A 103 -26.93 1.82 -2.91
C GLY A 103 -26.21 1.87 -4.26
N SER A 104 -26.94 1.59 -5.33
CA SER A 104 -26.46 1.58 -6.72
C SER A 104 -25.91 2.95 -7.16
N ALA A 105 -24.70 2.98 -7.71
CA ALA A 105 -24.16 4.18 -8.34
C ALA A 105 -24.99 4.53 -9.58
N ALA A 106 -25.80 5.59 -9.48
CA ALA A 106 -26.53 6.11 -10.62
C ALA A 106 -25.56 6.91 -11.51
N THR A 107 -25.49 6.58 -12.80
CA THR A 107 -24.78 7.37 -13.80
C THR A 107 -25.71 8.48 -14.32
N ALA A 108 -25.37 9.73 -14.03
CA ALA A 108 -26.05 10.89 -14.61
C ALA A 108 -25.54 11.20 -16.01
N GLY A 109 -26.43 11.60 -16.90
CA GLY A 109 -26.12 11.93 -18.29
C GLY A 109 -25.26 13.19 -18.44
N ARG A 110 -24.37 13.13 -19.44
CA ARG A 110 -23.43 14.18 -19.86
C ARG A 110 -23.97 15.62 -19.80
N GLY A 111 -23.27 16.46 -19.04
CA GLY A 111 -23.20 17.91 -19.29
C GLY A 111 -23.84 18.86 -18.27
N VAL A 112 -24.55 18.37 -17.24
CA VAL A 112 -24.93 19.17 -16.05
C VAL A 112 -25.09 18.20 -14.87
N CYS A 113 -24.41 18.46 -13.75
CA CYS A 113 -24.54 17.65 -12.53
C CYS A 113 -26.01 17.57 -12.07
N SER A 114 -26.69 16.46 -12.33
CA SER A 114 -28.11 16.30 -11.98
C SER A 114 -28.32 16.26 -10.46
N TYR A 115 -27.34 15.72 -9.73
CA TYR A 115 -27.40 15.55 -8.27
C TYR A 115 -27.32 16.88 -7.51
N ALA A 116 -26.66 17.91 -8.05
CA ALA A 116 -26.61 19.24 -7.43
C ALA A 116 -28.00 19.87 -7.22
N SER A 117 -28.99 19.43 -8.01
CA SER A 117 -30.37 19.90 -7.96
C SER A 117 -31.35 18.89 -7.40
N ASP A 118 -30.89 17.69 -7.02
CA ASP A 118 -31.72 16.63 -6.48
C ASP A 118 -31.94 16.86 -4.96
N PRO A 119 -33.20 17.01 -4.49
CA PRO A 119 -33.48 17.20 -3.07
C PRO A 119 -33.15 15.96 -2.21
N ASN A 120 -32.91 14.81 -2.83
CA ASN A 120 -32.52 13.57 -2.15
C ASN A 120 -31.00 13.34 -2.16
N ALA A 121 -30.21 14.28 -2.68
CA ALA A 121 -28.76 14.20 -2.73
C ALA A 121 -28.14 15.16 -1.71
N GLU A 122 -27.29 14.64 -0.82
CA GLU A 122 -26.50 15.43 0.12
C GLU A 122 -25.03 15.39 -0.28
N ALA A 123 -24.44 16.56 -0.54
CA ALA A 123 -23.03 16.65 -0.85
C ALA A 123 -22.19 16.29 0.38
N PHE A 124 -21.14 15.48 0.19
CA PHE A 124 -20.20 15.14 1.25
C PHE A 124 -18.76 15.18 0.75
N ASP A 125 -17.83 15.27 1.69
CA ASP A 125 -16.40 15.24 1.43
C ASP A 125 -15.85 13.85 1.82
N PRO A 126 -15.35 13.05 0.87
CA PRO A 126 -14.78 11.74 1.18
C PRO A 126 -13.50 11.82 2.01
N ALA A 127 -12.79 12.95 2.05
CA ALA A 127 -11.63 13.16 2.94
C ALA A 127 -12.04 13.41 4.40
N GLY A 128 -13.31 13.72 4.66
CA GLY A 128 -13.82 14.07 5.99
C GLY A 128 -14.03 12.89 6.95
N VAL A 129 -13.56 11.68 6.60
CA VAL A 129 -13.80 10.46 7.39
C VAL A 129 -12.73 10.31 8.50
N ASP A 130 -13.18 9.98 9.71
CA ASP A 130 -12.31 9.79 10.88
C ASP A 130 -11.22 8.73 10.60
N GLY A 131 -9.95 9.09 10.87
CA GLY A 131 -8.80 8.21 10.68
C GLY A 131 -8.09 8.37 9.32
N PHE A 132 -8.63 9.18 8.40
CA PHE A 132 -7.98 9.48 7.13
C PHE A 132 -6.64 10.24 7.30
N GLU A 133 -6.54 11.12 8.30
CA GLU A 133 -5.29 11.83 8.63
C GLU A 133 -4.14 10.89 8.99
N ASP A 134 -4.43 9.74 9.64
CA ASP A 134 -3.41 8.72 9.95
C ASP A 134 -2.87 8.09 8.67
N ILE A 135 -3.73 7.93 7.64
CA ILE A 135 -3.37 7.33 6.36
C ILE A 135 -2.46 8.27 5.54
N LEU A 136 -2.77 9.57 5.54
CA LEU A 136 -1.94 10.59 4.89
C LEU A 136 -0.53 10.65 5.46
N ALA A 137 -0.37 10.43 6.77
CA ALA A 137 0.93 10.40 7.42
C ALA A 137 1.87 9.31 6.87
N TYR A 138 1.32 8.28 6.22
CA TYR A 138 2.08 7.16 5.66
C TYR A 138 2.34 7.27 4.15
N ALA A 139 1.83 8.29 3.46
CA ALA A 139 1.86 8.36 2.00
C ALA A 139 3.28 8.26 1.42
N GLU A 140 4.24 8.99 2.00
CA GLU A 140 5.65 8.98 1.55
C GLU A 140 6.27 7.58 1.70
N THR A 141 6.08 6.95 2.87
CA THR A 141 6.62 5.61 3.15
C THR A 141 5.97 4.52 2.29
N LEU A 142 4.67 4.64 1.99
CA LEU A 142 3.97 3.72 1.09
C LEU A 142 4.47 3.85 -0.34
N GLU A 143 4.74 5.06 -0.82
CA GLU A 143 5.36 5.30 -2.14
C GLU A 143 6.79 4.74 -2.19
N GLU A 144 7.61 5.04 -1.18
CA GLU A 144 8.98 4.51 -1.11
C GLU A 144 9.00 2.96 -1.10
N ALA A 145 8.10 2.34 -0.32
CA ALA A 145 7.97 0.89 -0.30
C ALA A 145 7.51 0.29 -1.65
N LYS A 146 6.60 0.97 -2.36
CA LYS A 146 6.16 0.56 -3.71
C LYS A 146 7.29 0.67 -4.72
N ASP A 147 8.04 1.77 -4.72
CA ASP A 147 9.18 2.00 -5.62
C ASP A 147 10.26 0.94 -5.41
N LEU A 148 10.52 0.57 -4.15
CA LEU A 148 11.42 -0.53 -3.82
C LEU A 148 10.95 -1.86 -4.42
N LEU A 149 9.66 -2.09 -4.62
CA LEU A 149 9.14 -3.31 -5.25
C LEU A 149 8.98 -3.21 -6.77
N GLN A 150 9.20 -2.03 -7.37
CA GLN A 150 8.99 -1.81 -8.79
C GLN A 150 9.84 -2.76 -9.65
N GLY A 151 9.20 -3.52 -10.53
CA GLY A 151 9.87 -4.51 -11.38
C GLY A 151 10.37 -5.76 -10.66
N LEU A 152 10.05 -5.95 -9.37
CA LEU A 152 10.16 -7.25 -8.69
C LEU A 152 8.90 -8.09 -8.84
N LEU A 153 7.73 -7.45 -8.90
CA LEU A 153 6.46 -8.14 -9.01
C LEU A 153 6.31 -8.76 -10.41
N PRO A 154 5.82 -10.01 -10.52
CA PRO A 154 5.52 -10.64 -11.81
C PRO A 154 4.44 -9.87 -12.59
N ASP A 155 4.51 -9.94 -13.91
CA ASP A 155 3.50 -9.36 -14.80
C ASP A 155 2.10 -9.89 -14.48
N ALA A 156 1.97 -11.17 -14.15
CA ALA A 156 0.69 -11.79 -13.78
C ALA A 156 -0.01 -11.14 -12.58
N ILE A 157 0.72 -10.43 -11.71
CA ILE A 157 0.15 -9.66 -10.59
C ILE A 157 -0.12 -8.20 -11.02
N GLN A 158 0.72 -7.63 -11.87
CA GLN A 158 0.61 -6.23 -12.30
C GLN A 158 -0.43 -6.00 -13.40
N SER A 159 -0.75 -7.04 -14.18
CA SER A 159 -1.61 -6.95 -15.37
C SER A 159 -3.09 -7.15 -15.05
N PHE A 160 -3.56 -6.70 -13.89
CA PHE A 160 -4.98 -6.81 -13.56
C PHE A 160 -5.84 -6.11 -14.61
N ASP A 161 -6.84 -6.83 -15.08
CA ASP A 161 -7.85 -6.36 -16.02
C ASP A 161 -9.23 -6.74 -15.47
N LEU A 162 -10.06 -5.73 -15.19
CA LEU A 162 -11.36 -5.92 -14.55
C LEU A 162 -12.26 -6.88 -15.33
N CYS A 163 -12.18 -6.87 -16.66
CA CYS A 163 -13.07 -7.61 -17.54
C CYS A 163 -12.68 -9.07 -17.75
N THR A 164 -11.43 -9.43 -17.41
CA THR A 164 -10.89 -10.77 -17.70
C THR A 164 -10.28 -11.45 -16.49
N THR A 165 -9.96 -10.72 -15.43
CA THR A 165 -9.30 -11.26 -14.24
C THR A 165 -10.28 -11.79 -13.20
N VAL A 166 -11.51 -11.28 -13.15
CA VAL A 166 -12.56 -11.81 -12.27
C VAL A 166 -13.62 -12.50 -13.12
N VAL A 167 -13.70 -13.83 -13.04
CA VAL A 167 -14.56 -14.66 -13.88
C VAL A 167 -15.33 -15.61 -12.97
N ASP A 168 -16.67 -15.59 -13.05
CA ASP A 168 -17.56 -16.44 -12.25
C ASP A 168 -17.28 -16.37 -10.73
N GLY A 169 -16.89 -15.19 -10.23
CA GLY A 169 -16.55 -14.97 -8.82
C GLY A 169 -15.17 -15.51 -8.40
N GLU A 170 -14.31 -15.87 -9.35
CA GLU A 170 -12.95 -16.36 -9.10
C GLU A 170 -11.89 -15.49 -9.80
N LEU A 171 -10.67 -15.47 -9.25
CA LEU A 171 -9.53 -14.78 -9.85
C LEU A 171 -8.86 -15.67 -10.91
N ALA A 172 -8.98 -15.28 -12.18
CA ALA A 172 -8.45 -15.98 -13.33
C ALA A 172 -7.09 -15.41 -13.78
N TYR A 173 -6.00 -15.89 -13.18
CA TYR A 173 -4.63 -15.46 -13.53
C TYR A 173 -3.59 -16.57 -13.25
N ASP A 174 -2.37 -16.43 -13.79
CA ASP A 174 -1.28 -17.41 -13.59
C ASP A 174 -0.59 -17.24 -12.23
N ARG A 175 -1.31 -17.62 -11.17
CA ARG A 175 -0.81 -17.56 -9.79
C ARG A 175 0.41 -18.45 -9.56
N GLU A 176 0.42 -19.66 -10.12
CA GLU A 176 1.54 -20.58 -9.96
C GLU A 176 2.80 -20.04 -10.65
N GLY A 177 2.64 -19.47 -11.86
CA GLY A 177 3.70 -18.76 -12.56
C GLY A 177 4.22 -17.56 -11.78
N ALA A 178 3.34 -16.74 -11.20
CA ALA A 178 3.74 -15.60 -10.37
C ALA A 178 4.63 -16.01 -9.18
N VAL A 179 4.26 -17.09 -8.47
CA VAL A 179 5.09 -17.62 -7.38
C VAL A 179 6.42 -18.17 -7.91
N ALA A 180 6.42 -18.85 -9.06
CA ALA A 180 7.64 -19.37 -9.66
C ALA A 180 8.62 -18.26 -10.05
N ASP A 181 8.12 -17.16 -10.61
CA ASP A 181 8.92 -15.99 -10.98
C ASP A 181 9.55 -15.33 -9.75
N LEU A 182 8.79 -15.17 -8.67
CA LEU A 182 9.30 -14.63 -7.40
C LEU A 182 10.37 -15.55 -6.77
N ARG A 183 10.21 -16.87 -6.87
CA ARG A 183 11.25 -17.83 -6.44
C ARG A 183 12.50 -17.74 -7.31
N ALA A 184 12.36 -17.46 -8.60
CA ALA A 184 13.50 -17.31 -9.52
C ALA A 184 14.37 -16.08 -9.18
N LEU A 185 13.82 -15.10 -8.46
CA LEU A 185 14.56 -13.97 -7.89
C LEU A 185 15.38 -14.33 -6.63
N GLY A 186 15.35 -15.59 -6.17
CA GLY A 186 16.07 -16.05 -4.99
C GLY A 186 15.37 -15.75 -3.66
N LEU A 187 14.08 -15.38 -3.69
CA LEU A 187 13.29 -15.11 -2.50
C LEU A 187 12.85 -16.42 -1.83
N SER A 188 12.95 -16.47 -0.50
CA SER A 188 12.32 -17.52 0.31
C SER A 188 10.80 -17.33 0.35
N GLU A 189 10.03 -18.37 0.70
CA GLU A 189 8.56 -18.25 0.77
C GLU A 189 8.10 -17.14 1.72
N ASP A 190 8.78 -16.96 2.86
CA ASP A 190 8.51 -15.88 3.80
C ASP A 190 8.72 -14.49 3.16
N ARG A 191 9.80 -14.32 2.38
CA ARG A 191 10.10 -13.07 1.68
C ARG A 191 9.15 -12.82 0.52
N ILE A 192 8.71 -13.88 -0.17
CA ILE A 192 7.65 -13.77 -1.18
C ILE A 192 6.36 -13.28 -0.52
N ALA A 193 5.96 -13.90 0.59
CA ALA A 193 4.76 -13.48 1.33
C ALA A 193 4.85 -12.04 1.83
N GLN A 194 6.03 -11.58 2.26
CA GLN A 194 6.29 -10.19 2.64
C GLN A 194 6.19 -9.23 1.45
N ALA A 195 6.85 -9.55 0.32
CA ALA A 195 6.79 -8.72 -0.88
C ALA A 195 5.34 -8.52 -1.37
N LEU A 196 4.56 -9.60 -1.34
CA LEU A 196 3.15 -9.57 -1.72
C LEU A 196 2.30 -8.77 -0.71
N ALA A 197 2.61 -8.84 0.58
CA ALA A 197 1.95 -8.04 1.62
C ALA A 197 2.20 -6.54 1.43
N VAL A 198 3.47 -6.17 1.25
CA VAL A 198 3.91 -4.79 1.03
C VAL A 198 3.27 -4.26 -0.26
N SER A 199 3.31 -5.04 -1.35
CA SER A 199 2.65 -4.70 -2.62
C SER A 199 1.16 -4.43 -2.45
N ALA A 200 0.46 -5.32 -1.74
CA ALA A 200 -0.97 -5.18 -1.51
C ALA A 200 -1.28 -3.90 -0.73
N VAL A 201 -0.60 -3.68 0.39
CA VAL A 201 -0.84 -2.50 1.24
C VAL A 201 -0.46 -1.21 0.54
N SER A 202 0.73 -1.11 -0.06
CA SER A 202 1.15 0.13 -0.74
C SER A 202 0.24 0.48 -1.90
N THR A 203 -0.13 -0.50 -2.74
CA THR A 203 -0.98 -0.25 -3.91
C THR A 203 -2.42 0.07 -3.50
N PHE A 204 -2.98 -0.66 -2.53
CA PHE A 204 -4.31 -0.38 -2.01
C PHE A 204 -4.39 1.03 -1.41
N MET A 205 -3.45 1.36 -0.53
CA MET A 205 -3.47 2.63 0.18
C MET A 205 -3.26 3.81 -0.75
N GLN A 206 -2.47 3.67 -1.81
CA GLN A 206 -2.34 4.70 -2.83
C GLN A 206 -3.61 4.89 -3.67
N ALA A 207 -4.26 3.80 -4.10
CA ALA A 207 -5.54 3.90 -4.79
C ALA A 207 -6.59 4.57 -3.89
N TYR A 208 -6.55 4.27 -2.60
CA TYR A 208 -7.43 4.86 -1.60
C TYR A 208 -7.15 6.36 -1.36
N LEU A 209 -5.88 6.75 -1.21
CA LEU A 209 -5.45 8.15 -1.12
C LEU A 209 -5.89 8.94 -2.36
N TYR A 210 -5.70 8.35 -3.53
CA TYR A 210 -6.13 8.94 -4.79
C TYR A 210 -7.64 9.24 -4.82
N ILE A 211 -8.46 8.24 -4.48
CA ILE A 211 -9.93 8.38 -4.45
C ILE A 211 -10.38 9.45 -3.45
N SER A 212 -9.61 9.64 -2.37
CA SER A 212 -10.02 10.48 -1.24
C SER A 212 -9.49 11.92 -1.30
N GLU A 213 -8.35 12.17 -1.95
CA GLU A 213 -7.73 13.51 -2.03
C GLU A 213 -7.75 14.08 -3.44
N GLU A 214 -7.31 13.30 -4.44
CA GLU A 214 -7.12 13.81 -5.80
C GLU A 214 -8.43 13.85 -6.57
N LEU A 215 -9.23 12.78 -6.47
CA LEU A 215 -10.49 12.70 -7.20
C LEU A 215 -11.48 13.81 -6.79
N PRO A 216 -11.63 14.19 -5.51
CA PRO A 216 -12.48 15.32 -5.09
C PRO A 216 -12.04 16.69 -5.59
N GLU A 217 -10.79 16.87 -6.06
CA GLU A 217 -10.38 18.15 -6.67
C GLU A 217 -11.11 18.44 -7.98
N THR A 218 -11.62 17.40 -8.65
CA THR A 218 -12.27 17.47 -9.96
C THR A 218 -13.69 16.89 -9.96
N THR A 219 -14.17 16.47 -8.79
CA THR A 219 -15.49 15.85 -8.62
C THR A 219 -16.24 16.40 -7.41
N THR A 220 -17.56 16.40 -7.49
CA THR A 220 -18.43 16.60 -6.33
C THR A 220 -19.16 15.30 -6.00
N TRP A 221 -19.06 14.87 -4.75
CA TRP A 221 -19.63 13.63 -4.24
C TRP A 221 -20.95 13.88 -3.54
N TYR A 222 -21.92 13.01 -3.78
CA TYR A 222 -23.25 13.07 -3.21
C TYR A 222 -23.63 11.72 -2.62
N ARG A 223 -24.25 11.73 -1.43
CA ARG A 223 -24.95 10.59 -0.86
C ARG A 223 -26.44 10.75 -1.16
N LEU A 224 -27.04 9.74 -1.76
CA LEU A 224 -28.47 9.73 -2.07
C LEU A 224 -29.27 9.13 -0.91
N SER A 225 -30.59 9.37 -0.91
CA SER A 225 -31.50 8.93 0.16
C SER A 225 -31.59 7.41 0.36
N ASP A 226 -31.15 6.63 -0.64
CA ASP A 226 -31.08 5.17 -0.59
C ASP A 226 -29.71 4.65 -0.12
N GLY A 227 -28.79 5.54 0.28
CA GLY A 227 -27.43 5.22 0.70
C GLY A 227 -26.42 5.20 -0.45
N SER A 228 -26.87 5.24 -1.71
CA SER A 228 -25.96 5.22 -2.86
C SER A 228 -25.07 6.46 -2.94
N ILE A 229 -23.94 6.29 -3.64
CA ILE A 229 -22.99 7.36 -3.90
C ILE A 229 -23.09 7.76 -5.37
N ALA A 230 -23.19 9.05 -5.60
CA ALA A 230 -23.21 9.65 -6.91
C ALA A 230 -22.07 10.67 -7.04
N ILE A 231 -21.44 10.70 -8.21
CA ILE A 231 -20.28 11.56 -8.49
C ILE A 231 -20.61 12.45 -9.67
N CYS A 232 -20.38 13.75 -9.52
CA CYS A 232 -20.39 14.70 -10.62
C CYS A 232 -18.96 15.10 -10.95
N ALA A 233 -18.52 14.81 -12.17
CA ALA A 233 -17.21 15.20 -12.67
C ALA A 233 -17.28 16.51 -13.46
N ASP A 234 -16.27 17.36 -13.30
CA ASP A 234 -16.05 18.51 -14.19
C ASP A 234 -15.59 18.06 -15.59
N ASP A 235 -14.83 16.96 -15.64
CA ASP A 235 -14.38 16.26 -16.85
C ASP A 235 -14.58 14.75 -16.68
N GLU A 236 -15.64 14.22 -17.30
CA GLU A 236 -16.01 12.80 -17.19
C GLU A 236 -14.95 11.85 -17.79
N ASP A 237 -14.27 12.27 -18.86
CA ASP A 237 -13.27 11.42 -19.51
C ASP A 237 -12.01 11.34 -18.64
N ALA A 238 -11.61 12.46 -18.01
CA ALA A 238 -10.50 12.47 -17.05
C ALA A 238 -10.79 11.60 -15.81
N VAL A 239 -12.00 11.70 -15.25
CA VAL A 239 -12.42 10.89 -14.10
C VAL A 239 -12.51 9.42 -14.46
N ARG A 240 -12.89 9.07 -15.69
CA ARG A 240 -12.89 7.69 -16.17
C ARG A 240 -11.49 7.11 -16.22
N ASP A 241 -10.55 7.75 -16.92
CA ASP A 241 -9.16 7.28 -17.03
C ASP A 241 -8.53 7.09 -15.64
N GLN A 242 -8.86 7.99 -14.72
CA GLN A 242 -8.40 7.98 -13.33
C GLN A 242 -9.02 6.85 -12.49
N ALA A 243 -10.33 6.63 -12.61
CA ALA A 243 -11.02 5.53 -11.96
C ALA A 243 -10.50 4.17 -12.46
N GLU A 244 -10.24 4.03 -13.77
CA GLU A 244 -9.65 2.83 -14.36
C GLU A 244 -8.25 2.56 -13.78
N GLY A 245 -7.44 3.60 -13.55
CA GLY A 245 -6.14 3.49 -12.87
C GLY A 245 -6.26 2.99 -11.43
N SER A 246 -7.22 3.52 -10.68
CA SER A 246 -7.46 3.15 -9.28
C SER A 246 -7.97 1.71 -9.16
N ILE A 247 -8.92 1.32 -10.02
CA ILE A 247 -9.44 -0.06 -10.10
C ILE A 247 -8.31 -1.04 -10.42
N ARG A 248 -7.41 -0.69 -11.35
CA ARG A 248 -6.23 -1.51 -11.65
C ARG A 248 -5.32 -1.67 -10.43
N GLY A 249 -5.09 -0.60 -9.68
CA GLY A 249 -4.32 -0.64 -8.43
C GLY A 249 -4.95 -1.55 -7.37
N LEU A 250 -6.25 -1.40 -7.12
CA LEU A 250 -7.00 -2.26 -6.20
C LEU A 250 -6.98 -3.72 -6.64
N GLY A 251 -7.13 -3.98 -7.94
CA GLY A 251 -7.02 -5.31 -8.51
C GLY A 251 -5.63 -5.93 -8.38
N GLN A 252 -4.55 -5.16 -8.61
CA GLN A 252 -3.18 -5.62 -8.35
C GLN A 252 -2.96 -5.96 -6.86
N ALA A 253 -3.52 -5.17 -5.95
CA ALA A 253 -3.46 -5.47 -4.52
C ALA A 253 -4.19 -6.78 -4.19
N LEU A 254 -5.36 -7.01 -4.81
CA LEU A 254 -6.11 -8.26 -4.68
C LEU A 254 -5.34 -9.47 -5.19
N LEU A 255 -4.72 -9.39 -6.37
CA LEU A 255 -3.87 -10.45 -6.92
C LEU A 255 -2.64 -10.72 -6.03
N SER A 256 -2.08 -9.68 -5.41
CA SER A 256 -0.99 -9.82 -4.45
C SER A 256 -1.44 -10.61 -3.22
N LEU A 257 -2.63 -10.30 -2.68
CA LEU A 257 -3.21 -10.99 -1.53
C LEU A 257 -3.58 -12.45 -1.84
N ASP A 258 -4.19 -12.73 -2.98
CA ASP A 258 -4.52 -14.12 -3.38
C ASP A 258 -3.27 -14.97 -3.58
N THR A 259 -2.24 -14.41 -4.22
CA THR A 259 -0.95 -15.07 -4.36
C THR A 259 -0.34 -15.36 -2.98
N ARG A 260 -0.43 -14.41 -2.05
CA ARG A 260 0.05 -14.57 -0.68
C ARG A 260 -0.74 -15.64 0.07
N ALA A 261 -2.07 -15.64 -0.06
CA ALA A 261 -2.96 -16.63 0.54
C ALA A 261 -2.61 -18.05 0.08
N SER A 262 -2.23 -18.23 -1.19
CA SER A 262 -1.79 -19.53 -1.71
C SER A 262 -0.52 -20.08 -1.04
N LEU A 263 0.35 -19.20 -0.52
CA LEU A 263 1.58 -19.56 0.20
C LEU A 263 1.31 -19.85 1.69
N LEU A 264 0.42 -19.08 2.31
CA LEU A 264 0.12 -19.17 3.74
C LEU A 264 -0.97 -20.20 4.08
N GLY A 265 -1.81 -20.55 3.10
CA GLY A 265 -2.97 -21.42 3.25
C GLY A 265 -4.30 -20.66 3.36
N SER A 266 -5.40 -21.39 3.13
CA SER A 266 -6.76 -20.85 3.01
C SER A 266 -7.39 -20.33 4.31
N GLY A 267 -6.72 -20.49 5.45
CA GLY A 267 -7.17 -19.93 6.74
C GLY A 267 -6.43 -18.66 7.14
N SER A 268 -5.76 -17.99 6.19
CA SER A 268 -5.03 -16.75 6.44
C SER A 268 -5.94 -15.54 6.26
N VAL A 269 -5.63 -14.44 6.96
CA VAL A 269 -6.32 -13.14 6.81
C VAL A 269 -6.31 -12.66 5.35
N ALA A 270 -5.25 -12.98 4.59
CA ALA A 270 -5.19 -12.66 3.16
C ALA A 270 -6.29 -13.37 2.36
N ALA A 271 -6.62 -14.62 2.69
CA ALA A 271 -7.72 -15.34 2.05
C ALA A 271 -9.07 -14.71 2.39
N GLU A 272 -9.29 -14.32 3.66
CA GLU A 272 -10.54 -13.69 4.11
C GLU A 272 -10.79 -12.33 3.41
N ILE A 273 -9.73 -11.54 3.21
CA ILE A 273 -9.82 -10.26 2.48
C ILE A 273 -10.13 -10.51 0.99
N VAL A 274 -9.52 -11.52 0.38
CA VAL A 274 -9.78 -11.87 -1.03
C VAL A 274 -11.23 -12.31 -1.20
N ASP A 275 -11.73 -13.19 -0.32
CA ASP A 275 -13.12 -13.65 -0.35
C ASP A 275 -14.09 -12.47 -0.21
N THR A 276 -13.83 -11.56 0.74
CA THR A 276 -14.65 -10.35 0.94
C THR A 276 -14.65 -9.46 -0.30
N ALA A 277 -13.50 -9.26 -0.93
CA ALA A 277 -13.40 -8.43 -2.14
C ALA A 277 -14.14 -9.05 -3.34
N LEU A 278 -14.10 -10.38 -3.47
CA LEU A 278 -14.84 -11.11 -4.50
C LEU A 278 -16.35 -11.07 -4.26
N GLU A 279 -16.79 -11.15 -3.00
CA GLU A 279 -18.20 -10.95 -2.64
C GLU A 279 -18.69 -9.55 -3.07
N VAL A 280 -17.90 -8.51 -2.79
CA VAL A 280 -18.21 -7.14 -3.25
C VAL A 280 -18.24 -7.06 -4.77
N TYR A 281 -17.30 -7.68 -5.48
CA TYR A 281 -17.31 -7.69 -6.95
C TYR A 281 -18.60 -8.31 -7.52
N ILE A 282 -19.05 -9.43 -6.94
CA ILE A 282 -20.29 -10.11 -7.36
C ILE A 282 -21.51 -9.18 -7.23
N GLU A 283 -21.54 -8.31 -6.20
CA GLU A 283 -22.61 -7.32 -6.06
C GLU A 283 -22.64 -6.29 -7.21
N PHE A 284 -21.51 -6.06 -7.88
CA PHE A 284 -21.36 -5.13 -8.99
C PHE A 284 -21.25 -5.80 -10.36
N GLU A 285 -21.40 -7.13 -10.45
CA GLU A 285 -21.12 -7.92 -11.67
C GLU A 285 -21.89 -7.39 -12.90
N ASP A 286 -23.17 -7.08 -12.75
CA ASP A 286 -24.00 -6.53 -13.84
C ASP A 286 -23.47 -5.18 -14.36
N ALA A 287 -23.04 -4.29 -13.45
CA ALA A 287 -22.50 -2.98 -13.81
C ALA A 287 -21.12 -3.09 -14.47
N VAL A 288 -20.31 -4.04 -14.02
CA VAL A 288 -19.01 -4.36 -14.65
C VAL A 288 -19.22 -4.98 -16.03
N ALA A 289 -20.19 -5.87 -16.21
CA ALA A 289 -20.51 -6.47 -17.50
C ALA A 289 -20.95 -5.42 -18.53
N ASP A 290 -21.76 -4.45 -18.13
CA ASP A 290 -22.13 -3.31 -18.97
C ASP A 290 -20.90 -2.49 -19.38
N TYR A 291 -19.99 -2.22 -18.43
CA TYR A 291 -18.72 -1.53 -18.72
C TYR A 291 -17.85 -2.32 -19.72
N CYS A 292 -17.70 -3.63 -19.52
CA CYS A 292 -16.85 -4.49 -20.34
C CYS A 292 -17.40 -4.77 -21.74
N THR A 293 -18.67 -4.45 -21.99
CA THR A 293 -19.33 -4.63 -23.30
C THR A 293 -19.59 -3.31 -24.03
N ALA A 294 -19.40 -2.16 -23.37
CA ALA A 294 -19.53 -0.83 -23.93
C ALA A 294 -18.30 -0.42 -24.77
N GLU A 295 -18.10 -1.09 -25.91
CA GLU A 295 -17.21 -0.66 -27.01
C GLU A 295 -17.99 -0.29 -28.28
#